data_AF-K1YXG3-F1
#
_entry.id   AF-K1YXG3-F1
#
_cell.length_a   1.000
_cell.length_b   1.000
_cell.length_c   1.000
_cell.angle_alpha   90.00
_cell.angle_beta   90.00
_cell.angle_gamma   90.00
#
_symmetry.space_group_name_H-M   'P 1'
#
loop_
_entity.id
_entity.type
_entity.pdbx_description
1 polymer ?
#
loop_
_entity_poly.entity_id
_entity_poly.type
_entity_poly.pdbx_seq_one_letter_code
_entity_poly.pdbx_strand_id
1 'polypeptide(L)'
;IQGTAADVIKLAMIELDTYIRENNCKSRMILQVHDELVFEIHKTEKEIFEAKVREVMEGIFSGKVKLTVDIHSGEDWTRAKW
;
A
#
# COMPACT_ATOMS: atom_id res chain seq x y z
N ILE A 1 4.53 -21.12 -3.81
CA ILE A 1 5.15 -20.07 -2.96
C ILE A 1 5.11 -18.72 -3.68
N GLN A 2 5.71 -18.57 -4.86
CA GLN A 2 5.69 -17.29 -5.61
C GLN A 2 4.27 -16.82 -6.03
N GLY A 3 3.36 -17.74 -6.36
CA GLY A 3 1.96 -17.40 -6.72
C GLY A 3 1.18 -16.73 -5.59
N THR A 4 1.29 -17.26 -4.36
CA THR A 4 0.53 -16.75 -3.21
C THR A 4 0.90 -15.31 -2.85
N ALA A 5 2.18 -14.95 -2.92
CA ALA A 5 2.61 -13.57 -2.68
C ALA A 5 2.08 -12.60 -3.75
N ALA A 6 2.07 -13.04 -5.02
CA ALA A 6 1.52 -12.26 -6.12
C ALA A 6 -0.01 -12.10 -6.04
N ASP A 7 -0.73 -13.04 -5.44
CA ASP A 7 -2.17 -12.91 -5.21
C ASP A 7 -2.46 -11.93 -4.06
N VAL A 8 -1.70 -12.02 -2.97
CA VAL A 8 -1.81 -11.10 -1.82
C VAL A 8 -1.60 -9.65 -2.24
N ILE A 9 -0.53 -9.37 -2.99
CA ILE A 9 -0.25 -7.99 -3.42
C ILE A 9 -1.35 -7.45 -4.34
N LYS A 10 -1.89 -8.29 -5.24
CA LYS A 10 -2.99 -7.88 -6.14
C LYS A 10 -4.28 -7.61 -5.39
N LEU A 11 -4.60 -8.40 -4.37
CA LEU A 11 -5.75 -8.15 -3.51
C LEU A 11 -5.58 -6.83 -2.74
N ALA A 12 -4.40 -6.57 -2.20
CA ALA A 12 -4.11 -5.29 -1.55
C ALA A 12 -4.23 -4.10 -2.52
N MET A 13 -3.78 -4.26 -3.77
CA MET A 13 -3.94 -3.23 -4.80
C MET A 13 -5.41 -2.89 -5.07
N ILE A 14 -6.27 -3.91 -5.19
CA ILE A 14 -7.72 -3.72 -5.45
C ILE A 14 -8.40 -3.03 -4.26
N GLU A 15 -8.07 -3.44 -3.04
CA GLU A 15 -8.65 -2.87 -1.82
C GLU A 15 -8.24 -1.40 -1.63
N LEU A 16 -6.97 -1.07 -1.88
CA LEU A 16 -6.46 0.30 -1.78
C LEU A 16 -7.02 1.20 -2.89
N ASP A 17 -7.17 0.68 -4.11
CA ASP A 17 -7.81 1.41 -5.21
C ASP A 17 -9.30 1.68 -4.91
N THR A 18 -10.00 0.72 -4.31
CA THR A 18 -11.38 0.89 -3.86
C THR A 18 -11.46 1.98 -2.79
N TYR A 19 -10.60 1.95 -1.79
CA TYR A 19 -10.52 2.99 -0.76
C TYR A 19 -10.29 4.38 -1.36
N ILE A 20 -9.35 4.52 -2.30
CA ILE A 20 -9.06 5.78 -2.99
C ILE A 20 -10.32 6.33 -3.67
N ARG A 21 -11.03 5.47 -4.41
CA ARG A 21 -12.23 5.85 -5.16
C ARG A 21 -13.39 6.23 -4.24
N GLU A 22 -13.66 5.43 -3.21
CA GLU A 22 -14.79 5.66 -2.30
C GLU A 22 -14.62 6.89 -1.42
N ASN A 23 -13.38 7.22 -1.05
CA ASN A 23 -13.07 8.38 -0.21
C ASN A 23 -12.72 9.63 -1.02
N ASN A 24 -12.79 9.56 -2.36
CA ASN A 24 -12.39 10.64 -3.28
C ASN A 24 -10.99 11.19 -2.95
N CYS A 25 -10.04 10.30 -2.61
CA CYS A 25 -8.68 10.70 -2.29
C CYS A 25 -8.01 11.36 -3.50
N LYS A 26 -7.17 12.37 -3.23
CA LYS A 26 -6.29 12.96 -4.24
C LYS A 26 -5.05 12.11 -4.47
N SER A 27 -4.69 11.31 -3.48
CA SER A 27 -3.58 10.36 -3.53
C SER A 27 -3.85 9.20 -4.49
N ARG A 28 -2.79 8.62 -5.06
CA ARG A 28 -2.90 7.53 -6.03
C ARG A 28 -1.72 6.57 -5.99
N MET A 29 -1.97 5.31 -6.34
CA MET A 29 -0.91 4.34 -6.60
C MET A 29 -0.25 4.65 -7.95
N ILE A 30 1.07 4.69 -7.98
CA ILE A 30 1.86 5.02 -9.18
C ILE A 30 2.48 3.76 -9.77
N LEU A 31 3.07 2.91 -8.93
CA LEU A 31 3.89 1.78 -9.35
C LEU A 31 3.76 0.62 -8.38
N GLN A 32 3.89 -0.59 -8.92
CA GLN A 32 4.13 -1.82 -8.17
C GLN A 32 5.45 -2.42 -8.64
N VAL A 33 6.33 -2.78 -7.70
CA VAL A 33 7.64 -3.36 -7.98
C VAL A 33 7.87 -4.53 -7.03
N HIS A 34 7.80 -5.76 -7.54
CA HIS A 34 7.87 -6.98 -6.72
C HIS A 34 6.80 -7.01 -5.60
N ASP A 35 7.17 -6.77 -4.36
CA ASP A 35 6.31 -6.70 -3.17
C ASP A 35 6.12 -5.25 -2.65
N GLU A 36 6.68 -4.26 -3.35
CA GLU A 36 6.57 -2.84 -3.04
C GLU A 36 5.39 -2.20 -3.81
N LEU A 37 4.59 -1.38 -3.11
CA LEU A 37 3.61 -0.48 -3.70
C LEU A 37 4.05 0.96 -3.48
N VAL A 38 4.05 1.77 -4.53
CA VAL A 38 4.47 3.17 -4.46
C VAL A 38 3.33 4.10 -4.81
N PHE A 39 3.18 5.12 -3.97
CA PHE A 39 2.08 6.06 -4.02
C PHE A 39 2.58 7.49 -4.12
N GLU A 40 1.81 8.31 -4.82
CA GLU A 40 1.88 9.76 -4.70
C GLU A 40 0.79 10.19 -3.73
N ILE A 41 1.20 10.81 -2.61
CA ILE A 41 0.31 11.12 -1.49
C ILE A 41 0.12 12.62 -1.35
N HIS A 42 -1.13 13.06 -1.29
CA HIS A 42 -1.45 14.44 -0.97
C HIS A 42 -1.13 14.71 0.51
N LYS A 43 -0.48 15.84 0.81
CA LYS A 43 0.05 16.14 2.16
C LYS A 43 -0.99 16.02 3.28
N THR A 44 -2.23 16.44 3.01
CA THR A 44 -3.34 16.38 3.98
C THR A 44 -3.90 14.98 4.20
N GLU A 45 -3.55 14.02 3.34
CA GLU A 45 -4.02 12.63 3.38
C GLU A 45 -2.95 11.69 3.96
N LYS A 46 -1.73 12.17 4.20
CA LYS A 46 -0.58 11.33 4.54
C LYS A 46 -0.85 10.34 5.68
N GLU A 47 -1.24 10.83 6.84
CA GLU A 47 -1.39 10.01 8.04
C GLU A 47 -2.51 8.97 7.87
N ILE A 48 -3.67 9.38 7.33
CA ILE A 48 -4.81 8.48 7.11
C ILE A 48 -4.50 7.44 6.04
N PHE A 49 -3.75 7.81 5.00
CA PHE A 49 -3.42 6.95 3.89
C PHE A 49 -2.37 5.91 4.31
N GLU A 50 -1.33 6.32 5.03
CA GLU A 50 -0.33 5.39 5.58
C GLU A 50 -0.97 4.38 6.55
N ALA A 51 -1.90 4.83 7.41
CA ALA A 51 -2.65 3.94 8.30
C ALA A 51 -3.48 2.91 7.51
N LYS A 52 -4.19 3.36 6.46
CA LYS A 52 -5.00 2.46 5.63
C LYS A 52 -4.14 1.48 4.83
N VAL A 53 -3.01 1.91 4.28
CA VAL A 53 -2.05 1.02 3.60
C VAL A 53 -1.58 -0.09 4.53
N ARG A 54 -1.22 0.26 5.78
CA ARG A 54 -0.82 -0.74 6.78
C ARG A 54 -1.94 -1.72 7.09
N GLU A 55 -3.13 -1.22 7.38
CA GLU A 55 -4.32 -2.04 7.65
C GLU A 55 -4.58 -3.06 6.54
N VAL A 56 -4.58 -2.60 5.29
CA VAL A 56 -4.85 -3.46 4.14
C VAL A 56 -3.73 -4.48 3.94
N MET A 57 -2.47 -4.03 3.85
CA MET A 57 -1.33 -4.91 3.54
C MET A 57 -1.13 -5.99 4.61
N GLU A 58 -1.32 -5.67 5.88
CA GLU A 58 -1.15 -6.63 6.99
C GLU A 58 -2.42 -7.48 7.21
N GLY A 59 -3.60 -6.98 6.84
CA GLY A 59 -4.90 -7.60 7.09
C GLY A 59 -5.47 -8.44 5.94
N ILE A 60 -4.97 -8.29 4.72
CA ILE A 60 -5.55 -8.94 3.52
C ILE A 60 -5.37 -10.47 3.50
N PHE A 61 -4.44 -11.01 4.30
CA PHE A 61 -4.10 -12.43 4.32
C PHE A 61 -4.29 -13.07 5.70
N SER A 62 -5.22 -14.01 5.79
CA SER A 62 -5.54 -14.75 7.03
C SER A 62 -4.70 -16.02 7.22
N GLY A 63 -3.38 -15.90 7.03
CA GLY A 63 -2.44 -17.01 7.16
C GLY A 63 -2.09 -17.37 8.61
N LYS A 64 -1.32 -18.46 8.79
CA LYS A 64 -0.75 -18.83 10.09
C LYS A 64 0.32 -17.85 10.60
N VAL A 65 0.85 -17.01 9.71
CA VAL A 65 1.83 -15.96 10.00
C VAL A 65 1.24 -14.61 9.61
N LYS A 66 1.53 -13.59 10.41
CA LYS A 66 1.12 -12.22 10.12
C LYS A 66 2.09 -11.61 9.10
N LEU A 67 1.55 -10.89 8.12
CA LEU A 67 2.32 -10.03 7.25
C LEU A 67 2.63 -8.73 8.01
N THR A 68 3.81 -8.17 7.75
CA THR A 68 4.24 -6.87 8.27
C THR A 68 4.57 -5.99 7.09
N VAL A 69 4.24 -4.69 7.18
CA VAL A 69 4.60 -3.73 6.14
C VAL A 69 5.44 -2.58 6.70
N ASP A 70 6.54 -2.30 6.02
CA ASP A 70 7.36 -1.13 6.28
C ASP A 70 6.89 0.02 5.37
N ILE A 71 6.71 1.19 5.96
CA ILE A 71 6.24 2.39 5.26
C ILE A 71 7.28 3.48 5.42
N HIS A 72 7.76 3.97 4.28
CA HIS A 72 8.70 5.08 4.20
C HIS A 72 8.10 6.17 3.33
N SER A 73 8.35 7.43 3.68
CA SER A 73 7.83 8.59 2.96
C SER A 73 8.89 9.68 2.81
N GLY A 74 8.94 10.28 1.62
CA GLY A 74 9.91 11.30 1.27
C GLY A 74 9.36 12.24 0.19
N GLU A 75 10.05 13.36 -0.04
CA GLU A 75 9.66 14.34 -1.07
C GLU A 75 9.87 13.85 -2.50
N ASP A 76 10.70 12.82 -2.66
CA ASP A 76 10.95 12.12 -3.92
C ASP A 76 11.12 10.62 -3.64
N TRP A 77 11.08 9.81 -4.70
CA TRP A 77 11.19 8.36 -4.61
C TRP A 77 12.48 7.90 -3.90
N THR A 78 13.61 8.54 -4.22
CA THR A 78 14.92 8.23 -3.62
C THR A 78 14.91 8.42 -2.10
N ARG A 79 14.22 9.46 -1.62
CA ARG A 79 14.05 9.76 -0.19
C ARG A 79 12.98 8.91 0.48
N ALA A 80 12.10 8.28 -0.29
CA ALA A 80 11.06 7.39 0.22
C ALA A 80 11.49 5.91 0.25
N LYS A 81 12.72 5.57 -0.16
CA LYS A 81 13.22 4.19 -0.18
C LYS A 81 13.91 3.72 1.11
N TRP A 82 14.11 4.60 2.10
CA TRP A 82 14.91 4.32 3.30
C TRP A 82 14.29 4.89 4.56
#